data_AF-A0A5N5NVQ1-F1
#
_entry.id   AF-A0A5N5NVQ1-F1
#
_cell.length_a   1.000
_cell.length_b   1.000
_cell.length_c   1.000
_cell.angle_alpha   90.00
_cell.angle_beta   90.00
_cell.angle_gamma   90.00
#
_symmetry.space_group_name_H-M   'P 1'
#
loop_
_entity.id
_entity.type
_entity.pdbx_description
1 polymer ?
#
loop_
_entity_poly.entity_id
_entity_poly.type
_entity_poly.pdbx_seq_one_letter_code
_entity_poly.pdbx_strand_id
1 'polypeptide(L)'
;MAVLLSLLLACASLASAGTVGPRAVDALNEEAFAEAQQRDNGATRAFSNVQIKTSDGRCLFVDKLSGDFRANLTPFQVGTCGATDGQGFDIITRGKHNDAANSMLIVSTLTQACANFDPRRASGNQVNLFSCGGRADGGGAVTNSQLFTFNGGSGPLSLQPKNEAGSCFTVRGNLIDIAKCDSGDAKQSFTFGDAAAAGGNGSDNGNGASTGKTTATTRPGKTGVASATATATSAQTTDNSKDTIAGGKSSTTCTRGTRTVTASAVKSTDQSGNQDATSAPSATGADETTSVTEETTSVTEETASATEETASATETASATETASATETASSGSGSGAITSGAVGIPNPTTPVPVSRAGGTLNPTAAAESNQRDETATRAFTDVEIRAPNGQCLFVDPTAGDFRQNLIPVGLVDCSGTPNERWDVISSGKHNNAQNSAIIVSNLMQGCISFDGRRPAGDTVTMFSCGGRADGGGETTGSQLMPFIGASSFAFAPESENNRTCILPGDDGGRLISGPCPTELGPQLFTIFP
;
A
#
# COMPACT_ATOMS: atom_id res chain seq x y z
N MET A 1 4.54 -62.90 -26.51
CA MET A 1 3.84 -62.40 -25.31
C MET A 1 4.75 -61.65 -24.32
N ALA A 2 5.88 -61.06 -24.75
CA ALA A 2 6.76 -60.28 -23.85
C ALA A 2 7.07 -58.85 -24.36
N VAL A 3 6.56 -58.49 -25.54
CA VAL A 3 6.85 -57.18 -26.16
C VAL A 3 5.64 -56.23 -26.09
N LEU A 4 4.44 -56.74 -25.81
CA LEU A 4 3.23 -55.92 -25.68
C LEU A 4 3.00 -55.34 -24.25
N LEU A 5 3.77 -55.78 -23.25
CA LEU A 5 3.58 -55.34 -21.86
C LEU A 5 4.50 -54.18 -21.44
N SER A 6 5.46 -53.80 -22.30
CA SER A 6 6.40 -52.70 -22.03
C SER A 6 5.97 -51.35 -22.62
N LEU A 7 4.86 -51.30 -23.37
CA LEU A 7 4.34 -50.05 -23.97
C LEU A 7 3.20 -49.39 -23.17
N LEU A 8 2.67 -50.05 -22.13
CA LEU A 8 1.57 -49.55 -21.29
C LEU A 8 2.04 -48.86 -20.00
N LEU A 9 3.35 -48.70 -19.79
CA LEU A 9 3.94 -48.10 -18.59
C LEU A 9 4.67 -46.76 -18.86
N ALA A 10 4.31 -46.04 -19.93
CA ALA A 10 4.93 -44.77 -20.31
C ALA A 10 3.93 -43.62 -20.53
N CYS A 11 2.72 -43.70 -19.96
CA CYS A 11 1.67 -42.68 -20.12
C CYS A 11 1.04 -42.24 -18.79
N ALA A 12 1.85 -42.07 -17.73
CA ALA A 12 1.39 -41.50 -16.47
C ALA A 12 2.50 -40.69 -15.76
N SER A 13 2.99 -39.65 -16.41
CA SER A 13 3.83 -38.64 -15.72
C SER A 13 3.74 -37.25 -16.37
N LEU A 14 2.55 -36.84 -16.83
CA LEU A 14 2.19 -35.42 -16.86
C LEU A 14 1.38 -35.12 -15.60
N ALA A 15 2.04 -35.23 -14.44
CA ALA A 15 1.48 -34.76 -13.19
C ALA A 15 1.57 -33.23 -13.19
N SER A 16 0.40 -32.61 -13.08
CA SER A 16 0.16 -31.17 -12.97
C SER A 16 1.26 -30.40 -12.24
N ALA A 17 2.14 -29.72 -13.00
CA ALA A 17 2.71 -28.49 -12.50
C ALA A 17 1.52 -27.54 -12.31
N GLY A 18 1.19 -27.23 -11.06
CA GLY A 18 0.19 -26.19 -10.78
C GLY A 18 0.60 -24.96 -11.57
N THR A 19 -0.32 -24.40 -12.34
CA THR A 19 -0.10 -23.17 -13.09
C THR A 19 0.33 -22.10 -12.10
N VAL A 20 1.61 -21.72 -12.11
CA VAL A 20 2.09 -20.54 -11.41
C VAL A 20 1.31 -19.36 -11.99
N GLY A 21 0.67 -18.57 -11.12
CA GLY A 21 -0.01 -17.35 -11.53
C GLY A 21 0.94 -16.46 -12.36
N PRO A 22 0.41 -15.65 -13.29
CA PRO A 22 1.26 -14.80 -14.12
C PRO A 22 2.16 -13.93 -13.25
N ARG A 23 3.46 -13.88 -13.59
CA ARG A 23 4.38 -12.93 -13.00
C ARG A 23 3.93 -11.53 -13.40
N ALA A 24 3.85 -10.65 -12.42
CA ALA A 24 3.45 -9.27 -12.64
C ALA A 24 4.66 -8.40 -13.01
N VAL A 25 5.88 -8.84 -12.66
CA VAL A 25 7.14 -8.20 -13.02
C VAL A 25 8.16 -9.24 -13.49
N ASP A 26 9.09 -8.84 -14.36
CA ASP A 26 10.17 -9.71 -14.82
C ASP A 26 11.33 -9.80 -13.82
N ALA A 27 11.50 -8.75 -13.00
CA ALA A 27 12.50 -8.67 -11.94
C ALA A 27 12.01 -7.77 -10.81
N LEU A 28 12.58 -7.94 -9.62
CA LEU A 28 12.37 -7.00 -8.52
C LEU A 28 13.32 -5.82 -8.62
N ASN A 29 12.90 -4.70 -8.07
CA ASN A 29 13.83 -3.64 -7.69
C ASN A 29 14.46 -4.04 -6.35
N GLU A 30 15.72 -4.47 -6.37
CA GLU A 30 16.35 -5.09 -5.20
C GLU A 30 16.48 -4.13 -4.00
N GLU A 31 16.71 -2.83 -4.24
CA GLU A 31 16.77 -1.83 -3.16
C GLU A 31 15.40 -1.64 -2.52
N ALA A 32 14.37 -1.43 -3.34
CA ALA A 32 13.01 -1.25 -2.85
C ALA A 32 12.45 -2.52 -2.20
N PHE A 33 12.82 -3.70 -2.70
CA PHE A 33 12.49 -4.98 -2.08
C PHE A 33 13.18 -5.14 -0.72
N ALA A 34 14.47 -4.82 -0.61
CA ALA A 34 15.22 -4.90 0.64
C ALA A 34 14.72 -3.90 1.70
N GLU A 35 14.33 -2.70 1.28
CA GLU A 35 13.68 -1.71 2.16
C GLU A 35 12.32 -2.24 2.63
N ALA A 36 11.49 -2.72 1.69
CA ALA A 36 10.11 -3.08 1.95
C ALA A 36 9.93 -4.37 2.74
N GLN A 37 10.80 -5.36 2.53
CA GLN A 37 10.64 -6.70 3.07
C GLN A 37 11.72 -7.04 4.09
N GLN A 38 11.68 -6.32 5.21
CA GLN A 38 12.62 -6.50 6.30
C GLN A 38 12.24 -7.66 7.21
N ARG A 39 13.20 -8.56 7.43
CA ARG A 39 13.04 -9.62 8.43
C ARG A 39 13.06 -9.05 9.84
N ASP A 40 12.03 -9.38 10.62
CA ASP A 40 12.04 -9.14 12.06
C ASP A 40 12.88 -10.22 12.78
N ASN A 41 14.12 -9.85 13.11
CA ASN A 41 15.05 -10.72 13.82
C ASN A 41 14.74 -10.86 15.32
N GLY A 42 13.96 -9.94 15.89
CA GLY A 42 13.54 -9.97 17.30
C GLY A 42 12.22 -10.72 17.54
N ALA A 43 11.59 -11.20 16.48
CA ALA A 43 10.29 -11.87 16.54
C ALA A 43 10.34 -13.20 17.31
N THR A 44 9.29 -13.44 18.11
CA THR A 44 8.98 -14.77 18.65
C THR A 44 8.17 -15.56 17.64
N ARG A 45 8.73 -16.70 17.22
CA ARG A 45 8.14 -17.59 16.20
C ARG A 45 7.57 -18.84 16.87
N ALA A 46 6.29 -19.09 16.66
CA ALA A 46 5.66 -20.36 17.07
C ALA A 46 6.08 -21.49 16.13
N PHE A 47 6.18 -21.19 14.83
CA PHE A 47 6.69 -22.08 13.80
C PHE A 47 7.63 -21.30 12.89
N SER A 48 8.71 -21.94 12.44
CA SER A 48 9.69 -21.33 11.54
C SER A 48 9.86 -22.19 10.30
N ASN A 49 9.82 -21.56 9.13
CA ASN A 49 9.96 -22.18 7.82
C ASN A 49 9.11 -23.45 7.63
N VAL A 50 7.83 -23.37 8.00
CA VAL A 50 6.86 -24.45 7.85
C VAL A 50 5.99 -24.26 6.62
N GLN A 51 5.53 -25.37 6.04
CA GLN A 51 4.46 -25.36 5.05
C GLN A 51 3.11 -25.12 5.72
N ILE A 52 2.23 -24.40 5.01
CA ILE A 52 0.82 -24.30 5.34
C ILE A 52 0.05 -25.20 4.37
N LYS A 53 -0.54 -26.26 4.88
CA LYS A 53 -1.27 -27.27 4.11
C LYS A 53 -2.76 -27.01 4.14
N THR A 54 -3.42 -27.18 3.00
CA THR A 54 -4.87 -27.22 2.87
C THR A 54 -5.40 -28.61 3.23
N SER A 55 -6.70 -28.74 3.51
CA SER A 55 -7.33 -30.02 3.88
C SER A 55 -7.19 -31.12 2.81
N ASP A 56 -7.05 -30.74 1.55
CA ASP A 56 -6.84 -31.64 0.40
C ASP A 56 -5.36 -32.04 0.22
N GLY A 57 -4.47 -31.65 1.14
CA GLY A 57 -3.07 -32.04 1.16
C GLY A 57 -2.15 -31.22 0.26
N ARG A 58 -2.66 -30.15 -0.37
CA ARG A 58 -1.85 -29.17 -1.11
C ARG A 58 -1.22 -28.15 -0.15
N CYS A 59 -0.25 -27.39 -0.65
CA CYS A 59 0.47 -26.37 0.11
C CYS A 59 0.20 -24.99 -0.46
N LEU A 60 0.09 -24.01 0.43
CA LEU A 60 0.20 -22.61 0.07
C LEU A 60 1.61 -22.34 -0.44
N PHE A 61 1.73 -21.53 -1.47
CA PHE A 61 3.00 -21.01 -1.95
C PHE A 61 2.83 -19.61 -2.53
N VAL A 62 3.96 -18.94 -2.73
CA VAL A 62 4.02 -17.63 -3.41
C VAL A 62 5.14 -17.63 -4.46
N ASP A 63 4.95 -16.88 -5.53
CA ASP A 63 6.02 -16.58 -6.50
C ASP A 63 6.52 -15.15 -6.22
N LYS A 64 7.84 -15.00 -5.99
CA LYS A 64 8.50 -13.72 -5.66
C LYS A 64 8.18 -12.59 -6.65
N LEU A 65 7.90 -12.92 -7.91
CA LEU A 65 7.68 -12.00 -9.02
C LEU A 65 6.19 -11.86 -9.41
N SER A 66 5.28 -12.47 -8.65
CA SER A 66 3.83 -12.37 -8.89
C SER A 66 3.16 -11.16 -8.24
N GLY A 67 3.94 -10.31 -7.55
CA GLY A 67 3.52 -9.03 -7.01
C GLY A 67 4.11 -7.83 -7.75
N ASP A 68 4.04 -6.65 -7.14
CA ASP A 68 4.75 -5.46 -7.63
C ASP A 68 6.28 -5.65 -7.52
N PHE A 69 7.03 -4.65 -7.97
CA PHE A 69 8.50 -4.71 -7.97
C PHE A 69 9.16 -4.79 -6.57
N ARG A 70 8.39 -4.65 -5.48
CA ARG A 70 8.83 -4.88 -4.08
C ARG A 70 8.34 -6.22 -3.54
N ALA A 71 7.76 -7.07 -4.40
CA ALA A 71 7.01 -8.27 -4.04
C ALA A 71 5.77 -8.01 -3.15
N ASN A 72 5.24 -6.78 -3.13
CA ASN A 72 3.94 -6.51 -2.51
C ASN A 72 2.80 -6.97 -3.41
N LEU A 73 1.62 -7.19 -2.82
CA LEU A 73 0.44 -7.66 -3.53
C LEU A 73 0.64 -9.04 -4.19
N THR A 74 1.63 -9.80 -3.72
CA THR A 74 1.92 -11.15 -4.18
C THR A 74 0.78 -12.08 -3.77
N PRO A 75 0.06 -12.73 -4.69
CA PRO A 75 -1.06 -13.59 -4.35
C PRO A 75 -0.61 -14.89 -3.67
N PHE A 76 -1.45 -15.39 -2.75
CA PHE A 76 -1.30 -16.76 -2.24
C PHE A 76 -1.86 -17.76 -3.26
N GLN A 77 -1.03 -18.74 -3.60
CA GLN A 77 -1.36 -19.80 -4.53
C GLN A 77 -1.40 -21.16 -3.80
N VAL A 78 -2.06 -22.15 -4.38
CA VAL A 78 -2.22 -23.50 -3.83
C VAL A 78 -1.71 -24.52 -4.84
N GLY A 79 -0.75 -25.35 -4.44
CA GLY A 79 -0.10 -26.32 -5.32
C GLY A 79 0.44 -27.54 -4.58
N THR A 80 1.13 -28.42 -5.29
CA THR A 80 1.76 -29.60 -4.70
C THR A 80 2.83 -29.20 -3.69
N CYS A 81 2.81 -29.80 -2.50
CA CYS A 81 3.85 -29.59 -1.48
C CYS A 81 5.23 -30.05 -1.97
N GLY A 82 6.28 -29.32 -1.60
CA GLY A 82 7.67 -29.55 -2.02
C GLY A 82 8.00 -29.12 -3.45
N ALA A 83 7.07 -28.49 -4.18
CA ALA A 83 7.27 -28.17 -5.60
C ALA A 83 8.07 -26.89 -5.86
N THR A 84 8.15 -25.96 -4.89
CA THR A 84 8.72 -24.61 -5.08
C THR A 84 9.32 -24.06 -3.80
N ASP A 85 10.31 -23.16 -3.92
CA ASP A 85 10.96 -22.46 -2.79
C ASP A 85 10.01 -21.50 -2.03
N GLY A 86 8.86 -21.13 -2.61
CA GLY A 86 7.88 -20.21 -2.03
C GLY A 86 6.91 -20.82 -1.02
N GLN A 87 7.18 -22.00 -0.49
CA GLN A 87 6.28 -22.75 0.41
C GLN A 87 6.63 -22.64 1.89
N GLY A 88 7.70 -21.91 2.22
CA GLY A 88 8.10 -21.67 3.60
C GLY A 88 7.41 -20.46 4.20
N PHE A 89 6.86 -20.64 5.40
CA PHE A 89 6.24 -19.59 6.18
C PHE A 89 6.71 -19.63 7.63
N ASP A 90 6.96 -18.46 8.19
CA ASP A 90 7.11 -18.29 9.63
C ASP A 90 5.77 -17.84 10.23
N ILE A 91 5.45 -18.39 11.41
CA ILE A 91 4.28 -18.00 12.20
C ILE A 91 4.77 -17.22 13.42
N ILE A 92 4.62 -15.89 13.38
CA ILE A 92 5.15 -14.98 14.41
C ILE A 92 4.05 -14.57 15.38
N THR A 93 4.22 -14.86 16.66
CA THR A 93 3.26 -14.52 17.72
C THR A 93 3.62 -13.25 18.50
N ARG A 94 4.81 -12.70 18.26
CA ARG A 94 5.26 -11.42 18.82
C ARG A 94 6.39 -10.85 17.98
N GLY A 95 6.41 -9.54 17.75
CA GLY A 95 7.47 -8.87 17.02
C GLY A 95 7.18 -7.39 16.80
N LYS A 96 8.01 -6.70 16.02
CA LYS A 96 7.86 -5.29 15.61
C LYS A 96 6.45 -4.98 15.09
N HIS A 97 5.85 -5.93 14.36
CA HIS A 97 4.53 -5.78 13.73
C HIS A 97 3.45 -6.69 14.35
N ASN A 98 3.69 -7.26 15.53
CA ASN A 98 2.67 -7.99 16.30
C ASN A 98 2.87 -7.78 17.81
N ASP A 99 2.00 -6.96 18.41
CA ASP A 99 1.90 -6.69 19.84
C ASP A 99 0.65 -7.30 20.49
N ALA A 100 -0.16 -8.03 19.73
CA ALA A 100 -1.48 -8.46 20.16
C ALA A 100 -1.49 -9.94 20.62
N ALA A 101 -2.05 -10.18 21.80
CA ALA A 101 -2.27 -11.54 22.30
C ALA A 101 -3.22 -12.33 21.37
N ASN A 102 -3.05 -13.67 21.39
CA ASN A 102 -3.85 -14.62 20.62
C ASN A 102 -3.91 -14.29 19.12
N SER A 103 -2.81 -13.76 18.59
CA SER A 103 -2.69 -13.41 17.18
C SER A 103 -1.34 -13.81 16.61
N MET A 104 -1.30 -13.96 15.30
CA MET A 104 -0.10 -14.27 14.54
C MET A 104 0.03 -13.37 13.31
N LEU A 105 1.27 -13.16 12.89
CA LEU A 105 1.61 -12.86 11.50
C LEU A 105 1.97 -14.16 10.81
N ILE A 106 1.56 -14.28 9.55
CA ILE A 106 2.02 -15.33 8.64
C ILE A 106 3.00 -14.65 7.69
N VAL A 107 4.27 -15.03 7.74
CA VAL A 107 5.35 -14.34 7.01
C VAL A 107 6.00 -15.31 6.03
N SER A 108 6.10 -14.94 4.76
CA SER A 108 6.82 -15.78 3.79
C SER A 108 8.32 -15.79 4.10
N THR A 109 8.94 -16.96 4.13
CA THR A 109 10.40 -17.04 4.27
C THR A 109 11.14 -16.67 2.98
N LEU A 110 10.47 -16.78 1.83
CA LEU A 110 11.03 -16.38 0.53
C LEU A 110 11.16 -14.86 0.40
N THR A 111 10.13 -14.12 0.82
CA THR A 111 10.08 -12.67 0.61
C THR A 111 10.20 -11.85 1.89
N GLN A 112 9.96 -12.41 3.08
CA GLN A 112 9.76 -11.68 4.35
C GLN A 112 8.50 -10.81 4.43
N ALA A 113 7.62 -10.91 3.42
CA ALA A 113 6.34 -10.21 3.42
C ALA A 113 5.30 -10.92 4.29
N CYS A 114 4.36 -10.14 4.85
CA CYS A 114 3.29 -10.60 5.71
C CYS A 114 2.01 -10.88 4.92
N ALA A 115 1.28 -11.93 5.28
CA ALA A 115 -0.09 -12.12 4.84
C ALA A 115 -0.93 -10.90 5.19
N ASN A 116 -1.74 -10.44 4.26
CA ASN A 116 -2.55 -9.24 4.36
C ASN A 116 -3.92 -9.49 3.74
N PHE A 117 -4.95 -8.95 4.39
CA PHE A 117 -6.31 -8.91 3.88
C PHE A 117 -6.79 -7.47 3.76
N ASP A 118 -7.08 -7.04 2.53
CA ASP A 118 -7.64 -5.71 2.24
C ASP A 118 -9.04 -5.83 1.63
N PRO A 119 -10.11 -5.57 2.41
CA PRO A 119 -11.48 -5.72 1.93
C PRO A 119 -11.86 -4.72 0.83
N ARG A 120 -11.08 -3.64 0.66
CA ARG A 120 -11.33 -2.60 -0.35
C ARG A 120 -10.93 -3.05 -1.76
N ARG A 121 -10.18 -4.15 -1.88
CA ARG A 121 -9.78 -4.70 -3.18
C ARG A 121 -10.92 -5.51 -3.79
N ALA A 122 -10.88 -5.64 -5.12
CA ALA A 122 -11.80 -6.52 -5.83
C ALA A 122 -11.71 -7.97 -5.31
N SER A 123 -12.86 -8.65 -5.25
CA SER A 123 -12.95 -10.08 -4.89
C SER A 123 -11.97 -10.91 -5.72
N GLY A 124 -11.33 -11.92 -5.11
CA GLY A 124 -10.25 -12.69 -5.74
C GLY A 124 -8.88 -12.02 -5.66
N ASN A 125 -8.81 -10.79 -5.14
CA ASN A 125 -7.55 -10.06 -4.97
C ASN A 125 -7.44 -9.45 -3.56
N GLN A 126 -8.26 -9.89 -2.60
CA GLN A 126 -8.26 -9.29 -1.26
C GLN A 126 -7.18 -9.89 -0.34
N VAL A 127 -6.74 -11.11 -0.63
CA VAL A 127 -5.73 -11.84 0.15
C VAL A 127 -4.40 -11.87 -0.61
N ASN A 128 -3.35 -11.30 -0.02
CA ASN A 128 -2.02 -11.20 -0.64
C ASN A 128 -0.91 -11.15 0.42
N LEU A 129 0.35 -11.22 0.00
CA LEU A 129 1.48 -10.77 0.79
C LEU A 129 1.72 -9.29 0.57
N PHE A 130 2.07 -8.60 1.65
CA PHE A 130 2.42 -7.19 1.66
C PHE A 130 3.48 -6.96 2.73
N SER A 131 4.28 -5.91 2.58
CA SER A 131 5.26 -5.47 3.56
C SER A 131 4.67 -5.46 4.97
N CYS A 132 5.37 -6.11 5.89
CA CYS A 132 4.96 -6.16 7.28
C CYS A 132 4.82 -4.73 7.85
N GLY A 133 3.73 -4.49 8.56
CA GLY A 133 3.34 -3.18 9.05
C GLY A 133 2.33 -2.43 8.17
N GLY A 134 1.92 -3.00 7.04
CA GLY A 134 0.82 -2.49 6.21
C GLY A 134 1.14 -1.25 5.37
N ARG A 135 2.39 -0.77 5.39
CA ARG A 135 2.90 0.24 4.45
C ARG A 135 3.79 -0.44 3.42
N ALA A 136 3.70 -0.02 2.16
CA ALA A 136 4.38 -0.67 1.04
C ALA A 136 5.91 -0.69 1.16
N ASP A 137 6.48 0.17 2.00
CA ASP A 137 7.91 0.33 2.28
C ASP A 137 8.36 -0.40 3.56
N GLY A 138 7.49 -1.15 4.23
CA GLY A 138 7.83 -1.83 5.48
C GLY A 138 8.00 -0.91 6.70
N GLY A 139 7.82 0.41 6.53
CA GLY A 139 7.95 1.41 7.59
C GLY A 139 6.73 1.53 8.50
N GLY A 140 5.74 0.65 8.34
CA GLY A 140 4.47 0.71 9.07
C GLY A 140 4.52 0.24 10.52
N ALA A 141 3.41 0.42 11.23
CA ALA A 141 3.20 -0.09 12.59
C ALA A 141 2.33 -1.35 12.57
N VAL A 142 1.96 -1.89 13.72
CA VAL A 142 1.01 -3.02 13.80
C VAL A 142 -0.30 -2.65 13.09
N THR A 143 -0.82 -3.56 12.24
CA THR A 143 -2.10 -3.38 11.54
C THR A 143 -2.97 -4.62 11.64
N ASN A 144 -4.27 -4.42 11.87
CA ASN A 144 -5.25 -5.51 11.94
C ASN A 144 -5.45 -6.25 10.61
N SER A 145 -5.05 -5.66 9.48
CA SER A 145 -5.13 -6.31 8.16
C SER A 145 -4.14 -7.46 7.98
N GLN A 146 -3.09 -7.50 8.81
CA GLN A 146 -2.04 -8.53 8.73
C GLN A 146 -2.04 -9.48 9.93
N LEU A 147 -2.83 -9.18 10.96
CA LEU A 147 -2.97 -10.04 12.13
C LEU A 147 -4.07 -11.05 11.91
N PHE A 148 -3.77 -12.31 12.24
CA PHE A 148 -4.72 -13.42 12.19
C PHE A 148 -4.93 -13.98 13.59
N THR A 149 -6.14 -14.46 13.88
CA THR A 149 -6.42 -15.14 15.15
C THR A 149 -5.57 -16.40 15.29
N PHE A 150 -4.94 -16.61 16.45
CA PHE A 150 -4.07 -17.76 16.69
C PHE A 150 -4.22 -18.29 18.11
N ASN A 151 -4.43 -19.61 18.23
CA ASN A 151 -4.63 -20.31 19.50
C ASN A 151 -3.39 -21.11 19.96
N GLY A 152 -2.27 -21.05 19.23
CA GLY A 152 -1.05 -21.81 19.54
C GLY A 152 -0.94 -23.17 18.86
N GLY A 153 -2.02 -23.70 18.27
CA GLY A 153 -2.02 -25.01 17.63
C GLY A 153 -1.43 -25.01 16.21
N SER A 154 -0.95 -26.16 15.77
CA SER A 154 -0.53 -26.39 14.37
C SER A 154 -1.69 -26.66 13.41
N GLY A 155 -2.94 -26.56 13.87
CA GLY A 155 -4.14 -26.85 13.11
C GLY A 155 -4.71 -28.26 13.30
N PRO A 156 -5.83 -28.60 12.64
CA PRO A 156 -6.51 -27.75 11.65
C PRO A 156 -7.06 -26.45 12.23
N LEU A 157 -6.87 -25.33 11.53
CA LEU A 157 -7.38 -24.01 11.91
C LEU A 157 -7.89 -23.23 10.71
N SER A 158 -8.81 -22.30 10.95
CA SER A 158 -9.22 -21.29 9.97
C SER A 158 -8.41 -20.01 10.15
N LEU A 159 -7.92 -19.47 9.04
CA LEU A 159 -7.13 -18.23 9.05
C LEU A 159 -8.07 -17.04 8.94
N GLN A 160 -8.39 -16.44 10.09
CA GLN A 160 -9.30 -15.30 10.22
C GLN A 160 -8.51 -14.00 10.43
N PRO A 161 -8.56 -13.03 9.50
CA PRO A 161 -7.95 -11.72 9.69
C PRO A 161 -8.69 -10.91 10.77
N LYS A 162 -7.97 -10.05 11.50
CA LYS A 162 -8.55 -9.29 12.62
C LYS A 162 -9.29 -8.02 12.19
N ASN A 163 -9.07 -7.51 10.98
CA ASN A 163 -9.81 -6.36 10.45
C ASN A 163 -11.20 -6.71 9.91
N GLU A 164 -11.57 -7.99 9.81
CA GLU A 164 -12.91 -8.42 9.39
C GLU A 164 -13.37 -9.67 10.12
N ALA A 165 -14.13 -9.48 11.20
CA ALA A 165 -14.64 -10.57 12.01
C ALA A 165 -15.67 -11.41 11.23
N GLY A 166 -15.55 -12.75 11.33
CA GLY A 166 -16.43 -13.68 10.64
C GLY A 166 -16.02 -14.00 9.20
N SER A 167 -14.91 -13.46 8.72
CA SER A 167 -14.32 -13.77 7.41
C SER A 167 -13.09 -14.67 7.57
N CYS A 168 -12.96 -15.69 6.73
CA CYS A 168 -11.92 -16.71 6.79
C CYS A 168 -11.31 -16.92 5.41
N PHE A 169 -10.01 -17.22 5.38
CA PHE A 169 -9.37 -17.66 4.14
C PHE A 169 -10.04 -18.94 3.64
N THR A 170 -10.25 -19.02 2.33
CA THR A 170 -10.82 -20.17 1.64
C THR A 170 -10.04 -20.47 0.37
N VAL A 171 -9.87 -21.76 0.05
CA VAL A 171 -9.29 -22.19 -1.23
C VAL A 171 -10.32 -22.00 -2.36
N ARG A 172 -9.97 -21.19 -3.36
CA ARG A 172 -10.75 -20.99 -4.58
C ARG A 172 -9.91 -21.37 -5.80
N GLY A 173 -10.08 -22.61 -6.26
CA GLY A 173 -9.25 -23.18 -7.33
C GLY A 173 -7.80 -23.37 -6.86
N ASN A 174 -6.88 -22.59 -7.45
CA ASN A 174 -5.45 -22.57 -7.10
C ASN A 174 -5.03 -21.29 -6.37
N LEU A 175 -5.98 -20.48 -5.90
CA LEU A 175 -5.73 -19.26 -5.15
C LEU A 175 -6.38 -19.32 -3.77
N ILE A 176 -5.92 -18.46 -2.87
CA ILE A 176 -6.62 -18.17 -1.61
C ILE A 176 -7.49 -16.93 -1.80
N ASP A 177 -8.70 -17.00 -1.28
CA ASP A 177 -9.67 -15.91 -1.24
C ASP A 177 -10.28 -15.79 0.16
N ILE A 178 -11.28 -14.92 0.31
CA ILE A 178 -12.06 -14.75 1.53
C ILE A 178 -13.48 -15.31 1.36
N ALA A 179 -14.03 -15.89 2.44
CA ALA A 179 -15.43 -16.26 2.57
C ALA A 179 -15.88 -16.10 4.03
N LYS A 180 -17.19 -16.21 4.28
CA LYS A 180 -17.70 -16.31 5.66
C LYS A 180 -17.14 -17.56 6.33
N CYS A 181 -16.68 -17.42 7.56
CA CYS A 181 -16.14 -18.52 8.36
C CYS A 181 -17.16 -19.64 8.53
N ASP A 182 -16.77 -20.85 8.15
CA ASP A 182 -17.52 -22.09 8.35
C ASP A 182 -16.56 -23.20 8.77
N SER A 183 -16.65 -23.64 10.03
CA SER A 183 -15.81 -24.71 10.56
C SER A 183 -16.05 -26.07 9.90
N GLY A 184 -17.17 -26.24 9.19
CA GLY A 184 -17.46 -27.45 8.41
C GLY A 184 -16.88 -27.41 6.99
N ASP A 185 -16.42 -26.26 6.50
CA ASP A 185 -15.86 -26.12 5.17
C ASP A 185 -14.37 -26.51 5.16
N ALA A 186 -14.07 -27.66 4.57
CA ALA A 186 -12.70 -28.15 4.42
C ALA A 186 -11.78 -27.15 3.68
N LYS A 187 -12.32 -26.31 2.78
CA LYS A 187 -11.54 -25.27 2.06
C LYS A 187 -11.03 -24.16 2.98
N GLN A 188 -11.57 -24.05 4.20
CA GLN A 188 -11.17 -23.07 5.21
C GLN A 188 -10.31 -23.69 6.32
N SER A 189 -9.84 -24.92 6.11
CA SER A 189 -9.08 -25.69 7.08
C SER A 189 -7.62 -25.80 6.65
N PHE A 190 -6.72 -25.23 7.46
CA PHE A 190 -5.28 -25.20 7.21
C PHE A 190 -4.50 -25.85 8.35
N THR A 191 -3.34 -26.43 8.05
CA THR A 191 -2.45 -27.07 9.04
C THR A 191 -1.01 -26.63 8.80
N PHE A 192 -0.28 -26.34 9.87
CA PHE A 192 1.16 -26.09 9.88
C PHE A 192 1.88 -27.39 10.25
N GLY A 193 3.03 -27.73 9.67
CA GLY A 193 3.77 -28.86 10.25
C GLY A 193 4.96 -29.45 9.51
N ASP A 194 5.05 -29.31 8.20
CA ASP A 194 6.21 -29.84 7.48
C ASP A 194 7.25 -28.75 7.31
N ALA A 195 8.53 -29.09 7.48
CA ALA A 195 9.61 -28.18 7.11
C ALA A 195 9.55 -27.92 5.60
N ALA A 196 9.54 -26.66 5.20
CA ALA A 196 9.68 -26.31 3.79
C ALA A 196 11.11 -26.58 3.33
N ALA A 197 11.28 -26.92 2.04
CA ALA A 197 12.60 -27.03 1.44
C ALA A 197 13.35 -25.69 1.61
N ALA A 198 14.66 -25.74 1.88
CA ALA A 198 15.47 -24.55 2.05
C ALA A 198 15.62 -23.83 0.70
N GLY A 199 14.83 -22.79 0.47
CA GLY A 199 15.00 -21.88 -0.67
C GLY A 199 16.30 -21.09 -0.51
N GLY A 200 17.21 -21.22 -1.48
CA GLY A 200 18.48 -20.50 -1.50
C GLY A 200 18.27 -19.04 -1.89
N ASN A 201 18.48 -18.13 -0.93
CA ASN A 201 19.14 -16.83 -1.12
C ASN A 201 19.22 -16.10 0.23
N GLY A 202 20.13 -16.58 1.08
CA GLY A 202 20.71 -15.79 2.16
C GLY A 202 22.11 -15.39 1.72
N SER A 203 22.30 -14.14 1.30
CA SER A 203 23.64 -13.54 1.20
C SER A 203 24.16 -13.28 2.61
N ASP A 204 24.70 -14.32 3.25
CA ASP A 204 25.51 -14.17 4.46
C ASP A 204 26.94 -13.80 4.06
N ASN A 205 27.25 -12.50 4.11
CA ASN A 205 28.63 -12.03 4.17
C ASN A 205 28.97 -11.74 5.64
N GLY A 206 29.86 -12.55 6.24
CA GLY A 206 30.58 -12.10 7.45
C GLY A 206 30.87 -13.12 8.55
N ASN A 207 31.68 -14.13 8.24
CA ASN A 207 32.80 -14.63 9.04
C ASN A 207 32.61 -14.97 10.54
N GLY A 208 32.55 -16.27 10.83
CA GLY A 208 32.76 -16.83 12.16
C GLY A 208 33.14 -18.30 12.07
N ALA A 209 34.42 -18.57 11.80
CA ALA A 209 34.98 -19.92 11.81
C ALA A 209 34.79 -20.57 13.19
N SER A 210 34.09 -21.70 13.25
CA SER A 210 34.35 -22.71 14.27
C SER A 210 34.01 -24.09 13.72
N THR A 211 35.07 -24.87 13.55
CA THR A 211 35.12 -26.29 13.26
C THR A 211 34.36 -27.09 14.33
N GLY A 212 33.34 -27.83 13.91
CA GLY A 212 32.58 -28.73 14.78
C GLY A 212 31.95 -29.89 14.03
N LYS A 213 32.77 -30.70 13.36
CA LYS A 213 32.39 -31.96 12.73
C LYS A 213 31.85 -32.93 13.79
N THR A 214 30.55 -33.22 13.79
CA THR A 214 30.01 -34.41 14.45
C THR A 214 29.12 -35.18 13.47
N THR A 215 29.64 -36.33 13.07
CA THR A 215 29.01 -37.36 12.26
C THR A 215 27.79 -37.94 13.01
N ALA A 216 26.60 -37.84 12.42
CA ALA A 216 25.43 -38.56 12.91
C ALA A 216 25.47 -40.01 12.40
N THR A 217 25.66 -40.95 13.33
CA THR A 217 25.50 -42.39 13.09
C THR A 217 24.09 -42.81 13.51
N THR A 218 23.32 -43.31 12.56
CA THR A 218 22.03 -43.98 12.73
C THR A 218 22.10 -45.21 13.63
N ARG A 219 21.13 -45.37 14.54
CA ARG A 219 20.61 -46.69 14.95
C ARG A 219 19.14 -46.60 15.42
N PRO A 220 18.25 -47.52 15.01
CA PRO A 220 16.81 -47.47 15.30
C PRO A 220 16.42 -48.27 16.57
N GLY A 221 15.30 -47.93 17.20
CA GLY A 221 14.60 -48.86 18.09
C GLY A 221 13.56 -48.29 19.07
N LYS A 222 12.29 -48.65 18.80
CA LYS A 222 11.19 -49.02 19.71
C LYS A 222 10.37 -47.97 20.47
N THR A 223 9.11 -47.91 20.01
CA THR A 223 7.84 -47.93 20.74
C THR A 223 7.86 -48.06 22.27
N GLY A 224 7.13 -47.13 22.92
CA GLY A 224 6.65 -47.24 24.29
C GLY A 224 5.60 -46.17 24.57
N VAL A 225 4.34 -46.58 24.60
CA VAL A 225 3.18 -45.77 25.01
C VAL A 225 3.20 -45.65 26.54
N ALA A 226 3.08 -44.44 27.09
CA ALA A 226 2.52 -44.24 28.42
C ALA A 226 2.05 -42.79 28.62
N SER A 227 0.75 -42.70 28.93
CA SER A 227 0.04 -41.54 29.44
C SER A 227 0.44 -41.26 30.89
N ALA A 228 0.61 -40.00 31.27
CA ALA A 228 0.48 -39.56 32.66
C ALA A 228 0.20 -38.05 32.77
N THR A 229 -1.00 -37.79 33.27
CA THR A 229 -1.49 -36.57 33.94
C THR A 229 -0.48 -36.00 34.93
N ALA A 230 -0.31 -34.67 34.95
CA ALA A 230 0.37 -33.96 36.03
C ALA A 230 -0.49 -32.79 36.54
N THR A 231 -1.03 -33.00 37.73
CA THR A 231 -1.62 -32.00 38.62
C THR A 231 -0.53 -31.07 39.15
N ALA A 232 -0.73 -29.76 39.04
CA ALA A 232 0.14 -28.76 39.64
C ALA A 232 -0.21 -28.55 41.12
N THR A 233 0.80 -28.59 42.00
CA THR A 233 0.71 -28.03 43.35
C THR A 233 1.98 -27.24 43.63
N SER A 234 1.74 -26.01 44.05
CA SER A 234 2.65 -24.95 44.47
C SER A 234 3.51 -25.31 45.68
N ALA A 235 4.74 -24.80 45.71
CA ALA A 235 5.42 -24.48 46.96
C ALA A 235 6.36 -23.27 46.75
N GLN A 236 6.33 -22.40 47.76
CA GLN A 236 6.92 -21.07 47.84
C GLN A 236 8.12 -21.11 48.79
N THR A 237 9.10 -20.22 48.54
CA THR A 237 10.12 -19.64 49.45
C THR A 237 11.21 -20.53 50.06
N THR A 238 12.49 -20.13 49.93
CA THR A 238 13.16 -19.26 50.93
C THR A 238 14.52 -18.74 50.43
N ASP A 239 14.87 -17.56 50.96
CA ASP A 239 16.03 -16.70 50.72
C ASP A 239 17.41 -17.31 51.03
N ASN A 240 18.44 -16.72 50.42
CA ASN A 240 19.61 -16.28 51.20
C ASN A 240 20.34 -15.10 50.54
N SER A 241 20.58 -14.10 51.39
CA SER A 241 21.13 -12.78 51.10
C SER A 241 22.66 -12.77 51.26
N LYS A 242 23.36 -11.91 50.51
CA LYS A 242 24.68 -11.39 50.93
C LYS A 242 24.93 -9.99 50.40
N ASP A 243 25.12 -9.10 51.37
CA ASP A 243 25.27 -7.65 51.30
C ASP A 243 26.75 -7.26 51.23
N THR A 244 27.11 -6.20 50.49
CA THR A 244 28.26 -5.33 50.80
C THR A 244 28.07 -3.95 50.13
N ILE A 245 28.16 -2.89 50.94
CA ILE A 245 27.88 -1.47 50.67
C ILE A 245 29.18 -0.65 50.50
N ALA A 246 29.15 0.39 49.64
CA ALA A 246 29.64 1.78 49.81
C ALA A 246 29.83 2.42 48.41
N GLY A 247 29.43 3.63 48.02
CA GLY A 247 28.82 4.87 48.55
C GLY A 247 29.01 5.94 47.43
N GLY A 248 28.32 7.06 47.25
CA GLY A 248 27.16 7.71 47.87
C GLY A 248 26.82 9.03 47.10
N LYS A 249 25.66 9.62 47.45
CA LYS A 249 25.17 11.02 47.26
C LYS A 249 24.83 11.46 45.82
N SER A 250 23.70 12.11 45.49
CA SER A 250 22.72 12.90 46.26
C SER A 250 21.36 13.04 45.51
N SER A 251 20.27 12.72 46.22
CA SER A 251 18.96 13.43 46.37
C SER A 251 18.45 14.36 45.24
N THR A 252 17.19 14.17 44.78
CA THR A 252 16.01 14.94 45.27
C THR A 252 14.70 14.20 44.98
N THR A 253 13.84 14.12 46.00
CA THR A 253 12.51 13.49 46.04
C THR A 253 11.42 14.48 45.62
N CYS A 254 10.36 14.02 44.95
CA CYS A 254 9.00 14.54 45.16
C CYS A 254 7.92 13.48 44.89
N THR A 255 6.89 13.53 45.73
CA THR A 255 5.92 12.48 46.03
C THR A 255 4.58 12.70 45.32
N ARG A 256 4.12 11.62 44.68
CA ARG A 256 2.75 11.08 44.58
C ARG A 256 1.53 12.00 44.86
N GLY A 257 0.63 12.07 43.86
CA GLY A 257 -0.78 12.42 44.03
C GLY A 257 -1.67 11.57 43.12
N THR A 258 -2.23 10.48 43.66
CA THR A 258 -3.29 9.68 43.04
C THR A 258 -4.65 10.33 43.32
N ARG A 259 -5.41 10.68 42.27
CA ARG A 259 -6.82 11.10 42.40
C ARG A 259 -7.76 9.93 42.11
N THR A 260 -8.52 9.58 43.13
CA THR A 260 -9.74 8.77 43.09
C THR A 260 -10.90 9.62 42.59
N VAL A 261 -11.70 9.11 41.67
CA VAL A 261 -12.99 9.72 41.29
C VAL A 261 -14.10 8.80 41.78
N THR A 262 -14.87 9.29 42.75
CA THR A 262 -16.08 8.65 43.27
C THR A 262 -17.30 9.33 42.64
N ALA A 263 -18.22 8.52 42.14
CA ALA A 263 -19.48 8.95 41.54
C ALA A 263 -20.39 9.68 42.56
N SER A 264 -21.22 10.59 42.06
CA SER A 264 -22.42 11.04 42.77
C SER A 264 -23.60 11.01 41.80
N ALA A 265 -24.59 10.21 42.17
CA ALA A 265 -25.91 10.17 41.56
C ALA A 265 -26.75 11.35 42.07
N VAL A 266 -27.57 11.94 41.20
CA VAL A 266 -28.68 12.82 41.58
C VAL A 266 -29.95 12.22 40.99
N LYS A 267 -30.97 12.09 41.84
CA LYS A 267 -32.29 11.53 41.54
C LYS A 267 -33.36 12.55 41.95
N SER A 268 -34.35 12.75 41.05
CA SER A 268 -35.74 13.24 41.27
C SER A 268 -35.94 14.70 41.70
N THR A 269 -37.01 15.43 41.31
CA THR A 269 -38.36 15.02 40.87
C THR A 269 -39.12 16.17 40.14
N ASP A 270 -40.11 15.78 39.31
CA ASP A 270 -41.40 16.44 38.98
C ASP A 270 -41.41 17.74 38.15
N GLN A 271 -42.31 17.99 37.17
CA GLN A 271 -43.69 17.55 36.86
C GLN A 271 -43.94 17.86 35.35
N SER A 272 -44.49 16.96 34.52
CA SER A 272 -45.92 16.73 34.19
C SER A 272 -46.43 17.43 32.90
N GLY A 273 -47.12 16.63 32.06
CA GLY A 273 -47.90 17.02 30.87
C GLY A 273 -47.37 16.37 29.58
N ASN A 274 -47.58 15.08 29.29
CA ASN A 274 -48.81 14.37 28.88
C ASN A 274 -49.27 14.66 27.43
N GLN A 275 -49.60 13.56 26.72
CA GLN A 275 -50.23 13.40 25.39
C GLN A 275 -49.30 13.52 24.17
N ASP A 276 -49.40 12.71 23.13
CA ASP A 276 -50.14 11.48 22.86
C ASP A 276 -49.42 10.78 21.71
N ALA A 277 -49.44 9.45 21.70
CA ALA A 277 -49.11 8.68 20.52
C ALA A 277 -50.30 8.74 19.54
N THR A 278 -50.08 8.78 18.22
CA THR A 278 -50.90 8.10 17.20
C THR A 278 -50.31 8.28 15.79
N SER A 279 -49.92 7.14 15.23
CA SER A 279 -50.13 6.62 13.86
C SER A 279 -49.83 7.44 12.60
N ALA A 280 -49.22 6.69 11.68
CA ALA A 280 -49.15 6.91 10.23
C ALA A 280 -50.49 7.30 9.57
N PRO A 281 -50.42 7.74 8.30
CA PRO A 281 -51.03 6.89 7.30
C PRO A 281 -50.19 6.68 6.04
N SER A 282 -50.37 5.49 5.47
CA SER A 282 -50.15 5.16 4.07
C SER A 282 -51.36 5.55 3.22
N ALA A 283 -51.11 5.98 1.99
CA ALA A 283 -51.95 5.89 0.79
C ALA A 283 -50.95 5.96 -0.39
N THR A 284 -50.79 5.05 -1.35
CA THR A 284 -51.68 4.24 -2.21
C THR A 284 -52.53 5.05 -3.19
N GLY A 285 -52.29 4.84 -4.49
CA GLY A 285 -53.18 5.18 -5.63
C GLY A 285 -52.51 6.09 -6.66
N ALA A 286 -51.93 5.52 -7.73
CA ALA A 286 -52.55 5.37 -9.07
C ALA A 286 -52.19 6.57 -9.97
N ASP A 287 -51.26 6.38 -10.92
CA ASP A 287 -51.54 5.98 -12.30
C ASP A 287 -52.15 7.13 -13.12
N GLU A 288 -51.32 7.80 -13.93
CA GLU A 288 -51.77 8.17 -15.26
C GLU A 288 -50.59 8.27 -16.25
N THR A 289 -50.82 7.59 -17.35
CA THR A 289 -50.04 7.46 -18.57
C THR A 289 -50.02 8.79 -19.33
N THR A 290 -48.87 9.27 -19.80
CA THR A 290 -48.82 10.02 -21.07
C THR A 290 -47.49 9.81 -21.78
N SER A 291 -47.62 9.51 -23.05
CA SER A 291 -46.66 9.02 -24.01
C SER A 291 -46.10 10.11 -24.92
N VAL A 292 -44.91 9.83 -25.47
CA VAL A 292 -44.36 10.27 -26.77
C VAL A 292 -43.88 11.73 -26.86
N THR A 293 -42.58 11.90 -27.11
CA THR A 293 -42.06 12.49 -28.37
C THR A 293 -40.60 12.04 -28.54
N GLU A 294 -40.40 11.10 -29.46
CA GLU A 294 -39.12 10.88 -30.13
C GLU A 294 -38.87 12.07 -31.05
N GLU A 295 -37.70 12.71 -30.94
CA GLU A 295 -37.20 13.56 -32.01
C GLU A 295 -35.90 12.96 -32.53
N THR A 296 -36.06 12.37 -33.71
CA THR A 296 -35.01 11.84 -34.56
C THR A 296 -34.49 13.01 -35.40
N THR A 297 -33.22 13.38 -35.26
CA THR A 297 -32.57 14.28 -36.22
C THR A 297 -31.28 13.66 -36.72
N SER A 298 -31.42 13.03 -37.88
CA SER A 298 -30.38 12.60 -38.80
C SER A 298 -29.86 13.80 -39.61
N VAL A 299 -28.54 14.02 -39.63
CA VAL A 299 -27.82 14.73 -40.70
C VAL A 299 -26.47 14.02 -40.85
N THR A 300 -26.36 13.08 -41.79
CA THR A 300 -25.78 13.23 -43.13
C THR A 300 -24.29 13.56 -43.12
N GLU A 301 -23.53 12.57 -43.57
CA GLU A 301 -22.11 12.58 -43.90
C GLU A 301 -21.77 13.65 -44.94
N GLU A 302 -20.65 14.34 -44.74
CA GLU A 302 -19.91 14.92 -45.86
C GLU A 302 -18.48 14.41 -45.83
N THR A 303 -18.17 13.64 -46.87
CA THR A 303 -16.86 13.10 -47.21
C THR A 303 -16.10 14.19 -47.96
N ALA A 304 -14.90 14.55 -47.49
CA ALA A 304 -13.90 15.20 -48.33
C ALA A 304 -12.51 14.66 -48.01
N SER A 305 -12.07 13.76 -48.89
CA SER A 305 -10.69 13.32 -49.05
C SER A 305 -9.91 14.41 -49.79
N ALA A 306 -8.76 14.83 -49.26
CA ALA A 306 -7.70 15.43 -50.05
C ALA A 306 -6.35 15.06 -49.42
N THR A 307 -5.77 14.02 -50.01
CA THR A 307 -4.36 13.67 -49.99
C THR A 307 -3.56 14.86 -50.54
N GLU A 308 -2.55 15.34 -49.81
CA GLU A 308 -1.37 15.91 -50.45
C GLU A 308 -0.11 15.54 -49.66
N GLU A 309 0.69 14.76 -50.37
CA GLU A 309 2.02 14.29 -50.07
C GLU A 309 2.99 15.43 -50.39
N THR A 310 3.83 15.84 -49.45
CA THR A 310 5.06 16.56 -49.79
C THR A 310 6.17 16.13 -48.84
N ALA A 311 6.99 15.21 -49.34
CA ALA A 311 8.33 14.98 -48.84
C ALA A 311 9.22 16.19 -49.17
N SER A 312 10.10 16.60 -48.25
CA SER A 312 11.55 16.70 -48.51
C SER A 312 12.31 17.34 -47.33
N ALA A 313 13.55 16.87 -47.19
CA ALA A 313 14.73 17.51 -46.62
C ALA A 313 14.95 17.45 -45.10
N THR A 314 15.59 16.35 -44.71
CA THR A 314 16.86 16.30 -43.97
C THR A 314 17.60 17.64 -43.83
N GLU A 315 17.77 18.12 -42.59
CA GLU A 315 19.02 18.78 -42.17
C GLU A 315 19.42 18.31 -40.77
N THR A 316 20.54 17.60 -40.76
CA THR A 316 21.33 17.22 -39.59
C THR A 316 22.05 18.46 -39.08
N ALA A 317 21.74 18.92 -37.86
CA ALA A 317 22.59 19.85 -37.13
C ALA A 317 22.94 19.25 -35.76
N SER A 318 24.13 18.66 -35.73
CA SER A 318 24.84 18.23 -34.53
C SER A 318 25.36 19.48 -33.80
N ALA A 319 24.79 19.80 -32.64
CA ALA A 319 25.36 20.79 -31.72
C ALA A 319 25.83 20.06 -30.45
N THR A 320 27.13 19.80 -30.43
CA THR A 320 27.88 19.37 -29.26
C THR A 320 28.03 20.57 -28.34
N GLU A 321 27.32 20.58 -27.21
CA GLU A 321 27.69 21.43 -26.07
C GLU A 321 28.19 20.57 -24.92
N THR A 322 29.52 20.55 -24.81
CA THR A 322 30.26 20.12 -23.63
C THR A 322 30.22 21.26 -22.61
N ALA A 323 29.47 21.09 -21.53
CA ALA A 323 29.65 21.89 -20.32
C ALA A 323 29.82 20.95 -19.13
N SER A 324 31.07 20.79 -18.72
CA SER A 324 31.46 20.16 -17.47
C SER A 324 31.28 21.20 -16.36
N ALA A 325 30.29 21.02 -15.50
CA ALA A 325 30.16 21.76 -14.24
C ALA A 325 30.08 20.73 -13.10
N THR A 326 31.22 20.52 -12.45
CA THR A 326 31.31 19.81 -11.19
C THR A 326 30.80 20.75 -10.09
N GLU A 327 29.56 20.56 -9.64
CA GLU A 327 29.08 21.20 -8.41
C GLU A 327 28.81 20.16 -7.33
N THR A 328 29.60 20.27 -6.27
CA THR A 328 29.44 19.59 -4.99
C THR A 328 28.19 20.14 -4.30
N ALA A 329 27.08 19.41 -4.35
CA ALA A 329 25.90 19.72 -3.55
C ALA A 329 26.16 19.41 -2.07
N SER A 330 26.34 20.46 -1.29
CA SER A 330 26.32 20.42 0.17
C SER A 330 24.88 20.15 0.64
N SER A 331 24.72 19.15 1.51
CA SER A 331 23.47 18.80 2.15
C SER A 331 22.99 19.94 3.06
N GLY A 332 22.02 20.72 2.59
CA GLY A 332 21.27 21.69 3.38
C GLY A 332 19.93 21.11 3.82
N SER A 333 19.89 20.50 5.01
CA SER A 333 18.64 20.25 5.73
C SER A 333 18.13 21.58 6.27
N GLY A 334 16.96 22.04 5.82
CA GLY A 334 16.39 23.30 6.29
C GLY A 334 14.99 23.56 5.76
N SER A 335 14.01 23.46 6.65
CA SER A 335 12.74 24.18 6.56
C SER A 335 13.03 25.67 6.36
N GLY A 336 12.86 26.18 5.14
CA GLY A 336 13.10 27.57 4.80
C GLY A 336 12.11 28.03 3.73
N ALA A 337 11.37 29.10 4.04
CA ALA A 337 10.45 29.75 3.14
C ALA A 337 11.14 30.09 1.80
N ILE A 338 10.52 29.69 0.69
CA ILE A 338 11.00 29.97 -0.66
C ILE A 338 10.32 31.27 -1.12
N THR A 339 11.00 32.41 -0.97
CA THR A 339 10.46 33.74 -1.34
C THR A 339 11.33 34.48 -2.36
N SER A 340 11.84 33.75 -3.36
CA SER A 340 12.45 34.32 -4.57
C SER A 340 12.41 33.25 -5.65
N GLY A 341 12.12 33.64 -6.90
CA GLY A 341 11.93 32.77 -8.07
C GLY A 341 12.81 31.51 -8.04
N ALA A 342 12.16 30.36 -7.94
CA ALA A 342 12.84 29.09 -7.76
C ALA A 342 13.69 28.76 -8.99
N VAL A 343 14.90 28.25 -8.77
CA VAL A 343 15.71 27.70 -9.87
C VAL A 343 15.08 26.41 -10.33
N GLY A 344 15.00 26.19 -11.65
CA GLY A 344 14.46 24.95 -12.21
C GLY A 344 15.27 23.74 -11.75
N ILE A 345 14.59 22.73 -11.21
CA ILE A 345 15.19 21.47 -10.78
C ILE A 345 14.78 20.41 -11.82
N PRO A 346 15.72 19.88 -12.63
CA PRO A 346 15.37 18.90 -13.66
C PRO A 346 14.87 17.60 -13.03
N ASN A 347 14.02 16.88 -13.76
CA ASN A 347 13.59 15.54 -13.34
C ASN A 347 14.81 14.59 -13.40
N PRO A 348 15.27 14.02 -12.27
CA PRO A 348 16.52 13.27 -12.27
C PRO A 348 16.38 11.95 -13.03
N THR A 349 17.30 11.73 -13.98
CA THR A 349 17.42 10.48 -14.75
C THR A 349 18.43 9.51 -14.15
N THR A 350 19.14 9.94 -13.10
CA THR A 350 20.08 9.14 -12.33
C THR A 350 19.69 9.15 -10.85
N PRO A 351 20.12 8.16 -10.05
CA PRO A 351 19.84 8.15 -8.62
C PRO A 351 20.39 9.39 -7.91
N VAL A 352 19.53 10.08 -7.16
CA VAL A 352 19.89 11.28 -6.36
C VAL A 352 19.26 11.17 -4.97
N PRO A 353 19.85 11.76 -3.91
CA PRO A 353 19.23 11.75 -2.59
C PRO A 353 17.83 12.36 -2.62
N VAL A 354 16.91 11.78 -1.86
CA VAL A 354 15.55 12.32 -1.68
C VAL A 354 15.28 12.65 -0.22
N SER A 355 14.39 13.62 0.01
CA SER A 355 14.12 14.11 1.37
C SER A 355 13.16 13.24 2.19
N ARG A 356 12.44 12.28 1.57
CA ARG A 356 11.53 11.36 2.25
C ARG A 356 12.00 9.90 2.13
N ALA A 357 11.07 8.95 2.29
CA ALA A 357 11.36 7.51 2.36
C ALA A 357 12.13 7.00 1.13
N GLY A 358 12.97 5.97 1.31
CA GLY A 358 13.81 5.40 0.26
C GLY A 358 15.21 5.99 0.11
N GLY A 359 15.50 7.18 0.69
CA GLY A 359 16.86 7.76 0.79
C GLY A 359 17.50 8.22 -0.53
N THR A 360 17.28 7.50 -1.62
CA THR A 360 17.76 7.78 -2.97
C THR A 360 16.60 7.58 -3.96
N LEU A 361 16.40 8.52 -4.88
CA LEU A 361 15.50 8.39 -6.02
C LEU A 361 15.93 7.20 -6.87
N ASN A 362 14.97 6.37 -7.27
CA ASN A 362 15.17 5.37 -8.31
C ASN A 362 14.45 5.81 -9.60
N PRO A 363 15.18 6.29 -10.62
CA PRO A 363 14.58 6.84 -11.83
C PRO A 363 13.66 5.85 -12.58
N THR A 364 14.02 4.57 -12.61
CA THR A 364 13.18 3.53 -13.24
C THR A 364 11.86 3.38 -12.49
N ALA A 365 11.91 3.28 -11.16
CA ALA A 365 10.72 3.16 -10.34
C ALA A 365 9.83 4.41 -10.43
N ALA A 366 10.45 5.60 -10.49
CA ALA A 366 9.75 6.86 -10.69
C ALA A 366 9.06 6.93 -12.06
N ALA A 367 9.73 6.50 -13.13
CA ALA A 367 9.17 6.44 -14.48
C ALA A 367 8.02 5.43 -14.59
N GLU A 368 8.15 4.25 -13.95
CA GLU A 368 7.08 3.25 -13.88
C GLU A 368 5.86 3.79 -13.12
N SER A 369 6.10 4.50 -12.02
CA SER A 369 5.04 4.99 -11.12
C SER A 369 4.34 6.25 -11.66
N ASN A 370 4.99 7.01 -12.53
CA ASN A 370 4.47 8.26 -13.09
C ASN A 370 4.52 8.19 -14.63
N GLN A 371 3.82 7.19 -15.19
CA GLN A 371 3.71 7.07 -16.64
C GLN A 371 2.82 8.18 -17.20
N ARG A 372 3.22 8.72 -18.35
CA ARG A 372 2.37 9.64 -19.10
C ARG A 372 1.14 8.90 -19.63
N ASP A 373 -0.03 9.46 -19.35
CA ASP A 373 -1.28 8.98 -19.92
C ASP A 373 -1.42 9.48 -21.36
N GLU A 374 -1.14 8.60 -22.33
CA GLU A 374 -1.28 8.88 -23.76
C GLU A 374 -2.75 8.87 -24.23
N THR A 375 -3.68 8.38 -23.41
CA THR A 375 -5.12 8.41 -23.70
C THR A 375 -5.81 9.67 -23.18
N ALA A 376 -5.05 10.54 -22.51
CA ALA A 376 -5.58 11.72 -21.84
C ALA A 376 -6.06 12.79 -22.83
N THR A 377 -7.28 13.29 -22.60
CA THR A 377 -7.75 14.56 -23.15
C THR A 377 -7.31 15.68 -22.20
N ARG A 378 -6.44 16.56 -22.69
CA ARG A 378 -5.87 17.68 -21.94
C ARG A 378 -6.69 18.93 -22.24
N ALA A 379 -7.40 19.45 -21.25
CA ALA A 379 -8.10 20.73 -21.38
C ALA A 379 -7.10 21.89 -21.45
N PHE A 380 -6.00 21.77 -20.70
CA PHE A 380 -4.86 22.68 -20.73
C PHE A 380 -3.57 21.86 -20.65
N THR A 381 -2.52 22.29 -21.35
CA THR A 381 -1.21 21.63 -21.39
C THR A 381 -0.13 22.68 -21.18
N ASP A 382 0.92 22.33 -20.42
CA ASP A 382 2.09 23.16 -20.16
C ASP A 382 1.77 24.55 -19.56
N VAL A 383 0.75 24.59 -18.71
CA VAL A 383 0.22 25.83 -18.12
C VAL A 383 0.79 26.10 -16.73
N GLU A 384 0.83 27.38 -16.35
CA GLU A 384 1.03 27.79 -14.97
C GLU A 384 -0.32 27.76 -14.24
N ILE A 385 -0.34 27.21 -13.02
CA ILE A 385 -1.50 27.33 -12.13
C ILE A 385 -1.10 28.21 -10.97
N ARG A 386 -1.80 29.33 -10.80
CA ARG A 386 -1.52 30.30 -9.74
C ARG A 386 -2.53 30.20 -8.63
N ALA A 387 -2.02 30.19 -7.41
CA ALA A 387 -2.79 30.35 -6.20
C ALA A 387 -3.40 31.76 -6.12
N PRO A 388 -4.44 31.95 -5.28
CA PRO A 388 -5.08 33.27 -5.09
C PRO A 388 -4.15 34.38 -4.61
N ASN A 389 -3.05 34.02 -3.96
CA ASN A 389 -2.00 34.95 -3.53
C ASN A 389 -1.01 35.33 -4.65
N GLY A 390 -1.23 34.84 -5.88
CA GLY A 390 -0.45 35.16 -7.08
C GLY A 390 0.76 34.24 -7.32
N GLN A 391 1.09 33.35 -6.38
CA GLN A 391 2.22 32.42 -6.49
C GLN A 391 1.88 31.23 -7.40
N CYS A 392 2.88 30.68 -8.07
CA CYS A 392 2.75 29.50 -8.93
C CYS A 392 2.86 28.21 -8.12
N LEU A 393 2.07 27.21 -8.51
CA LEU A 393 2.26 25.83 -8.05
C LEU A 393 3.64 25.33 -8.49
N PHE A 394 4.38 24.71 -7.57
CA PHE A 394 5.74 24.23 -7.82
C PHE A 394 5.95 22.82 -7.27
N VAL A 395 6.78 22.03 -7.96
CA VAL A 395 7.23 20.72 -7.46
C VAL A 395 8.75 20.58 -7.51
N ASP A 396 9.31 20.08 -6.41
CA ASP A 396 10.70 19.62 -6.37
C ASP A 396 10.72 18.10 -6.57
N PRO A 397 11.23 17.57 -7.70
CA PRO A 397 11.24 16.14 -8.01
C PRO A 397 12.08 15.30 -7.03
N THR A 398 12.85 15.92 -6.14
CA THR A 398 13.67 15.26 -5.11
C THR A 398 13.03 15.30 -3.71
N ALA A 399 11.93 16.05 -3.54
CA ALA A 399 11.29 16.23 -2.24
C ALA A 399 10.31 15.10 -1.84
N GLY A 400 10.37 13.97 -2.55
CA GLY A 400 9.47 12.83 -2.42
C GLY A 400 10.16 11.59 -1.86
N ASP A 401 9.52 10.45 -2.08
CA ASP A 401 10.12 9.14 -1.90
C ASP A 401 10.92 8.70 -3.14
N PHE A 402 11.51 7.50 -3.08
CA PHE A 402 12.31 6.98 -4.19
C PHE A 402 11.57 6.81 -5.53
N ARG A 403 10.23 6.85 -5.53
CA ARG A 403 9.36 6.78 -6.72
C ARG A 403 8.80 8.15 -7.12
N GLN A 404 9.31 9.23 -6.52
CA GLN A 404 8.76 10.57 -6.74
C GLN A 404 7.32 10.74 -6.23
N ASN A 405 6.89 9.88 -5.30
CA ASN A 405 5.62 10.05 -4.60
C ASN A 405 5.79 10.89 -3.34
N LEU A 406 4.68 11.42 -2.83
CA LEU A 406 4.62 12.18 -1.58
C LEU A 406 5.45 13.48 -1.61
N ILE A 407 5.70 14.02 -2.79
CA ILE A 407 6.37 15.33 -2.96
C ILE A 407 5.40 16.41 -2.51
N PRO A 408 5.74 17.29 -1.56
CA PRO A 408 4.92 18.45 -1.24
C PRO A 408 4.72 19.35 -2.46
N VAL A 409 3.49 19.82 -2.67
CA VAL A 409 3.24 20.85 -3.68
C VAL A 409 3.52 22.21 -3.05
N GLY A 410 4.54 22.88 -3.57
CA GLY A 410 5.01 24.19 -3.12
C GLY A 410 4.24 25.35 -3.76
N LEU A 411 4.42 26.53 -3.17
CA LEU A 411 4.08 27.81 -3.78
C LEU A 411 5.35 28.65 -3.89
N VAL A 412 5.59 29.21 -5.07
CA VAL A 412 6.77 30.04 -5.35
C VAL A 412 6.37 31.26 -6.17
N ASP A 413 7.22 32.28 -6.19
CA ASP A 413 7.08 33.36 -7.18
C ASP A 413 7.22 32.76 -8.58
N CYS A 414 6.25 33.07 -9.44
CA CYS A 414 6.23 32.58 -10.81
C CYS A 414 7.49 33.01 -11.56
N SER A 415 8.26 32.02 -12.02
CA SER A 415 9.51 32.21 -12.75
C SER A 415 9.53 31.48 -14.09
N GLY A 416 8.50 30.66 -14.33
CA GLY A 416 8.27 29.96 -15.59
C GLY A 416 9.09 28.69 -15.76
N THR A 417 9.69 28.17 -14.68
CA THR A 417 10.48 26.94 -14.70
C THR A 417 9.64 25.71 -15.06
N PRO A 418 10.24 24.61 -15.55
CA PRO A 418 9.53 23.35 -15.78
C PRO A 418 8.80 22.81 -14.54
N ASN A 419 9.29 23.13 -13.34
CA ASN A 419 8.71 22.76 -12.05
C ASN A 419 7.35 23.43 -11.79
N GLU A 420 7.02 24.48 -12.54
CA GLU A 420 5.78 25.26 -12.45
C GLU A 420 4.77 24.91 -13.56
N ARG A 421 5.07 23.89 -14.39
CA ARG A 421 4.28 23.51 -15.55
C ARG A 421 3.37 22.33 -15.26
N TRP A 422 2.12 22.49 -15.64
CA TRP A 422 1.03 21.58 -15.31
C TRP A 422 0.18 21.27 -16.53
N ASP A 423 -0.39 20.07 -16.56
CA ASP A 423 -1.46 19.70 -17.46
C ASP A 423 -2.76 19.55 -16.66
N VAL A 424 -3.87 19.98 -17.25
CA VAL A 424 -5.22 19.80 -16.69
C VAL A 424 -5.94 18.77 -17.56
N ILE A 425 -6.11 17.56 -17.04
CA ILE A 425 -6.65 16.42 -17.79
C ILE A 425 -8.11 16.20 -17.41
N SER A 426 -9.02 16.39 -18.36
CA SER A 426 -10.46 16.25 -18.17
C SER A 426 -10.99 14.84 -18.42
N SER A 427 -10.23 14.00 -19.13
CA SER A 427 -10.52 12.56 -19.25
C SER A 427 -9.27 11.77 -19.65
N GLY A 428 -9.23 10.47 -19.37
CA GLY A 428 -8.11 9.58 -19.71
C GLY A 428 -8.17 8.28 -18.92
N LYS A 429 -7.11 7.47 -18.97
CA LYS A 429 -6.95 6.25 -18.17
C LYS A 429 -7.18 6.52 -16.68
N HIS A 430 -6.65 7.65 -16.18
CA HIS A 430 -6.72 8.00 -14.76
C HIS A 430 -7.84 8.99 -14.41
N ASN A 431 -8.68 9.36 -15.37
CA ASN A 431 -9.86 10.19 -15.13
C ASN A 431 -11.03 9.76 -16.03
N ASN A 432 -11.99 9.06 -15.45
CA ASN A 432 -13.26 8.71 -16.10
C ASN A 432 -14.47 9.46 -15.52
N ALA A 433 -14.24 10.45 -14.65
CA ALA A 433 -15.29 11.22 -14.01
C ALA A 433 -15.73 12.40 -14.88
N GLN A 434 -17.03 12.70 -14.86
CA GLN A 434 -17.58 13.86 -15.56
C GLN A 434 -17.44 15.12 -14.72
N ASN A 435 -17.16 16.25 -15.37
CA ASN A 435 -17.00 17.56 -14.72
C ASN A 435 -15.86 17.58 -13.68
N SER A 436 -14.81 16.81 -13.95
CA SER A 436 -13.66 16.64 -13.07
C SER A 436 -12.38 16.71 -13.88
N ALA A 437 -11.30 17.18 -13.25
CA ALA A 437 -9.97 17.09 -13.79
C ALA A 437 -8.99 16.52 -12.77
N ILE A 438 -7.94 15.87 -13.28
CA ILE A 438 -6.71 15.62 -12.54
C ILE A 438 -5.68 16.68 -12.96
N ILE A 439 -4.89 17.16 -11.99
CA ILE A 439 -3.84 18.15 -12.21
C ILE A 439 -2.50 17.43 -12.19
N VAL A 440 -1.80 17.43 -13.33
CA VAL A 440 -0.62 16.59 -13.58
C VAL A 440 0.60 17.46 -13.77
N SER A 441 1.72 17.14 -13.11
CA SER A 441 2.98 17.84 -13.38
C SER A 441 3.50 17.47 -14.77
N ASN A 442 3.83 18.47 -15.59
CA ASN A 442 4.43 18.23 -16.92
C ASN A 442 5.89 17.73 -16.79
N LEU A 443 6.58 18.09 -15.71
CA LEU A 443 7.97 17.69 -15.47
C LEU A 443 8.12 16.19 -15.14
N MET A 444 7.19 15.65 -14.37
CA MET A 444 7.34 14.34 -13.74
C MET A 444 6.11 13.44 -13.82
N GLN A 445 5.04 13.88 -14.47
CA GLN A 445 3.83 13.10 -14.78
C GLN A 445 3.03 12.56 -13.59
N GLY A 446 3.37 12.93 -12.35
CA GLY A 446 2.55 12.67 -11.18
C GLY A 446 1.29 13.55 -11.14
N CYS A 447 0.31 13.14 -10.34
CA CYS A 447 -0.93 13.85 -10.07
C CYS A 447 -0.92 14.52 -8.68
N ILE A 448 -1.48 15.72 -8.55
CA ILE A 448 -1.78 16.28 -7.23
C ILE A 448 -2.80 15.39 -6.54
N SER A 449 -2.51 15.00 -5.30
CA SER A 449 -3.31 14.09 -4.49
C SER A 449 -3.51 14.62 -3.09
N PHE A 450 -4.71 14.40 -2.56
CA PHE A 450 -5.06 14.64 -1.17
C PHE A 450 -5.04 13.35 -0.33
N ASP A 451 -4.49 13.39 0.88
CA ASP A 451 -4.60 12.31 1.86
C ASP A 451 -4.82 12.88 3.26
N GLY A 452 -6.10 12.97 3.67
CA GLY A 452 -6.50 13.49 4.98
C GLY A 452 -6.06 12.65 6.19
N ARG A 453 -5.44 11.48 5.98
CA ARG A 453 -4.84 10.69 7.06
C ARG A 453 -3.43 11.17 7.41
N ARG A 454 -2.84 12.03 6.58
CA ARG A 454 -1.50 12.61 6.79
C ARG A 454 -1.57 13.73 7.83
N PRO A 455 -0.46 14.01 8.53
CA PRO A 455 -0.35 15.20 9.36
C PRO A 455 -0.62 16.48 8.56
N ALA A 456 -1.09 17.53 9.23
CA ALA A 456 -1.25 18.85 8.64
C ALA A 456 0.07 19.32 7.98
N GLY A 457 -0.04 19.95 6.81
CA GLY A 457 1.11 20.34 5.98
C GLY A 457 1.65 19.25 5.05
N ASP A 458 1.21 18.00 5.22
CA ASP A 458 1.58 16.83 4.40
C ASP A 458 0.36 16.18 3.72
N THR A 459 -0.80 16.85 3.77
CA THR A 459 -2.07 16.36 3.21
C THR A 459 -2.19 16.53 1.71
N VAL A 460 -1.35 17.38 1.09
CA VAL A 460 -1.39 17.70 -0.34
C VAL A 460 -0.02 17.41 -0.95
N THR A 461 0.04 16.42 -1.83
CA THR A 461 1.31 15.94 -2.40
C THR A 461 1.17 15.54 -3.86
N MET A 462 2.26 15.56 -4.61
CA MET A 462 2.39 14.79 -5.84
C MET A 462 2.37 13.31 -5.52
N PHE A 463 1.60 12.56 -6.29
CA PHE A 463 1.53 11.11 -6.20
C PHE A 463 1.21 10.52 -7.57
N SER A 464 1.61 9.28 -7.81
CA SER A 464 1.24 8.49 -8.98
C SER A 464 -0.24 8.64 -9.30
N CYS A 465 -0.52 8.95 -10.57
CA CYS A 465 -1.89 9.06 -11.05
C CYS A 465 -2.65 7.73 -10.85
N GLY A 466 -3.91 7.85 -10.44
CA GLY A 466 -4.77 6.74 -10.06
C GLY A 466 -4.65 6.24 -8.61
N GLY A 467 -3.90 6.95 -7.76
CA GLY A 467 -3.92 6.78 -6.31
C GLY A 467 -3.18 5.56 -5.78
N ARG A 468 -2.55 4.77 -6.65
CA ARG A 468 -1.65 3.69 -6.25
C ARG A 468 -0.21 4.10 -6.48
N ALA A 469 0.66 3.84 -5.50
CA ALA A 469 2.05 4.28 -5.49
C ALA A 469 2.92 3.73 -6.63
N ASP A 470 2.39 2.80 -7.44
CA ASP A 470 3.04 2.15 -8.57
C ASP A 470 2.47 2.64 -9.93
N GLY A 471 1.56 3.61 -9.94
CA GLY A 471 0.91 4.09 -11.16
C GLY A 471 -0.12 3.12 -11.76
N GLY A 472 -0.33 1.95 -11.15
CA GLY A 472 -1.27 0.92 -11.61
C GLY A 472 -2.69 1.10 -11.09
N GLY A 473 -3.05 2.31 -10.67
CA GLY A 473 -4.40 2.67 -10.23
C GLY A 473 -5.28 3.21 -11.36
N GLU A 474 -6.58 3.33 -11.10
CA GLU A 474 -7.56 3.83 -12.07
C GLU A 474 -7.91 5.30 -11.77
N THR A 475 -9.18 5.63 -11.57
CA THR A 475 -9.62 6.97 -11.13
C THR A 475 -9.82 6.98 -9.61
N THR A 476 -9.37 8.02 -8.91
CA THR A 476 -9.56 8.18 -7.45
C THR A 476 -10.07 9.57 -7.10
N GLY A 477 -11.10 9.64 -6.26
CA GLY A 477 -11.66 10.93 -5.80
C GLY A 477 -10.69 11.80 -4.99
N SER A 478 -9.56 11.23 -4.53
CA SER A 478 -8.50 11.99 -3.86
C SER A 478 -7.62 12.82 -4.80
N GLN A 479 -7.70 12.57 -6.11
CA GLN A 479 -6.94 13.28 -7.16
C GLN A 479 -7.85 14.04 -8.13
N LEU A 480 -9.17 13.88 -8.01
CA LEU A 480 -10.16 14.57 -8.82
C LEU A 480 -10.55 15.90 -8.19
N MET A 481 -10.56 16.92 -9.04
CA MET A 481 -10.95 18.30 -8.70
C MET A 481 -12.11 18.70 -9.61
N PRO A 482 -13.17 19.34 -9.09
CA PRO A 482 -14.26 19.86 -9.89
C PRO A 482 -13.75 20.78 -11.00
N PHE A 483 -14.11 20.47 -12.24
CA PHE A 483 -13.64 21.19 -13.41
C PHE A 483 -14.65 21.13 -14.55
N ILE A 484 -15.15 22.30 -14.94
CA ILE A 484 -16.16 22.46 -16.01
C ILE A 484 -15.59 23.17 -17.25
N GLY A 485 -14.26 23.16 -17.42
CA GLY A 485 -13.59 23.84 -18.55
C GLY A 485 -13.25 25.31 -18.31
N ALA A 486 -13.45 25.84 -17.10
CA ALA A 486 -13.11 27.22 -16.76
C ALA A 486 -11.60 27.42 -16.55
N SER A 487 -11.10 28.64 -16.78
CA SER A 487 -9.71 29.02 -16.51
C SER A 487 -9.42 29.25 -15.01
N SER A 488 -10.43 29.19 -14.16
CA SER A 488 -10.29 29.27 -12.71
C SER A 488 -11.18 28.21 -12.06
N PHE A 489 -10.68 27.56 -11.02
CA PHE A 489 -11.40 26.47 -10.37
C PHE A 489 -11.09 26.39 -8.88
N ALA A 490 -12.03 25.79 -8.14
CA ALA A 490 -11.85 25.49 -6.73
C ALA A 490 -11.00 24.22 -6.59
N PHE A 491 -9.95 24.30 -5.79
CA PHE A 491 -9.06 23.16 -5.53
C PHE A 491 -9.66 22.28 -4.42
N ALA A 492 -10.81 21.69 -4.69
CA ALA A 492 -11.58 20.88 -3.74
C ALA A 492 -11.53 19.40 -4.15
N PRO A 493 -10.78 18.53 -3.44
CA PRO A 493 -10.76 17.10 -3.76
C PRO A 493 -12.17 16.50 -3.67
N GLU A 494 -12.61 15.76 -4.69
CA GLU A 494 -13.96 15.18 -4.70
C GLU A 494 -14.23 14.22 -3.55
N SER A 495 -13.20 13.49 -3.12
CA SER A 495 -13.24 12.61 -1.93
C SER A 495 -13.75 13.32 -0.66
N GLU A 496 -13.61 14.64 -0.60
CA GLU A 496 -13.97 15.45 0.56
C GLU A 496 -15.38 16.05 0.49
N ASN A 497 -16.06 15.92 -0.66
CA ASN A 497 -17.43 16.40 -0.89
C ASN A 497 -17.59 17.90 -0.55
N ASN A 498 -16.68 18.74 -1.05
CA ASN A 498 -16.66 20.20 -0.82
C ASN A 498 -16.55 20.64 0.66
N ARG A 499 -16.20 19.72 1.58
CA ARG A 499 -15.96 20.06 2.99
C ARG A 499 -14.54 20.53 3.23
N THR A 500 -13.59 19.97 2.49
CA THR A 500 -12.16 20.26 2.57
C THR A 500 -11.69 20.80 1.22
N CYS A 501 -10.96 21.90 1.25
CA CYS A 501 -10.32 22.53 0.12
C CYS A 501 -8.81 22.55 0.34
N ILE A 502 -8.08 22.54 -0.77
CA ILE A 502 -6.64 22.79 -0.82
C ILE A 502 -6.45 24.30 -0.92
N LEU A 503 -5.62 24.83 -0.02
CA LEU A 503 -5.45 26.26 0.18
C LEU A 503 -3.96 26.61 0.18
N PRO A 504 -3.59 27.86 -0.14
CA PRO A 504 -2.26 28.37 0.16
C PRO A 504 -1.98 28.26 1.66
N GLY A 505 -0.82 27.75 2.04
CA GLY A 505 -0.37 27.75 3.43
C GLY A 505 -0.12 29.17 3.93
N ASP A 506 -0.35 29.39 5.23
CA ASP A 506 -0.12 30.69 5.88
C ASP A 506 1.35 31.14 5.81
N ASP A 507 2.28 30.18 5.65
CA ASP A 507 3.71 30.42 5.47
C ASP A 507 4.10 30.75 4.01
N GLY A 508 3.14 30.70 3.08
CA GLY A 508 3.34 30.97 1.65
C GLY A 508 4.25 29.96 0.94
N GLY A 509 4.66 28.88 1.61
CA GLY A 509 5.66 27.95 1.09
C GLY A 509 5.08 26.68 0.48
N ARG A 510 3.89 26.26 0.91
CA ARG A 510 3.27 24.99 0.49
C ARG A 510 1.76 25.08 0.44
N LEU A 511 1.14 24.16 -0.30
CA LEU A 511 -0.29 23.91 -0.21
C LEU A 511 -0.63 23.19 1.11
N ILE A 512 -1.72 23.60 1.73
CA ILE A 512 -2.33 22.95 2.90
C ILE A 512 -3.74 22.51 2.58
N SER A 513 -4.40 21.85 3.53
CA SER A 513 -5.84 21.57 3.45
C SER A 513 -6.58 22.20 4.63
N GLY A 514 -7.82 22.60 4.39
CA GLY A 514 -8.68 23.20 5.40
C GLY A 514 -10.14 23.27 4.93
N PRO A 515 -11.04 23.83 5.76
CA PRO A 515 -12.43 24.02 5.36
C PRO A 515 -12.56 24.81 4.07
N CYS A 516 -13.48 24.40 3.19
CA CYS A 516 -13.77 25.18 2.00
C CYS A 516 -14.34 26.56 2.36
N PRO A 517 -13.85 27.65 1.76
CA PRO A 517 -14.38 28.99 1.98
C PRO A 517 -15.86 29.07 1.57
N THR A 518 -16.67 29.81 2.33
CA THR A 518 -18.08 30.04 2.00
C THR A 518 -18.29 31.06 0.88
N GLU A 519 -17.26 31.85 0.56
CA GLU A 519 -17.25 32.85 -0.51
C GLU A 519 -16.32 32.36 -1.64
N LEU A 520 -16.89 31.87 -2.74
CA LEU A 520 -16.16 31.22 -3.85
C LEU A 520 -15.31 32.17 -4.73
N GLY A 521 -15.33 33.48 -4.49
CA GLY A 521 -14.74 34.49 -5.38
C GLY A 521 -13.21 34.64 -5.31
N PRO A 522 -12.63 35.13 -4.20
CA PRO A 522 -11.23 35.52 -4.13
C PRO A 522 -10.24 34.37 -3.85
N GLN A 523 -10.66 33.11 -3.94
CA GLN A 523 -9.83 31.95 -3.58
C GLN A 523 -9.70 30.86 -4.67
N LEU A 524 -10.07 31.17 -5.91
CA LEU A 524 -9.88 30.23 -7.02
C LEU A 524 -8.42 30.19 -7.46
N PHE A 525 -7.95 28.98 -7.75
CA PHE A 525 -6.71 28.81 -8.51
C PHE A 525 -7.00 29.17 -9.96
N THR A 526 -6.07 29.86 -10.61
CA THR A 526 -6.24 30.35 -11.98
C THR A 526 -5.16 29.76 -12.88
N ILE A 527 -5.59 29.32 -14.06
CA ILE A 527 -4.78 28.73 -15.11
C ILE A 527 -4.30 29.85 -16.03
N PHE A 528 -3.00 29.90 -16.26
CA PHE A 528 -2.33 30.81 -17.17
C PHE A 528 -1.66 29.99 -18.28
N PRO A 529 -2.18 30.05 -19.52
CA PRO A 529 -1.62 29.32 -20.65
C PRO A 529 -0.30 29.88 -21.16
#